data_AF-A0A8E2AJM2-F1
#
_entry.id   AF-A0A8E2AJM2-F1
#
_cell.length_a   1.000
_cell.length_b   1.000
_cell.length_c   1.000
_cell.angle_alpha   90.00
_cell.angle_beta   90.00
_cell.angle_gamma   90.00
#
_symmetry.space_group_name_H-M   'P 1'
#
loop_
_entity.id
_entity.type
_entity.pdbx_description
1 polymer ?
#
loop_
_entity_poly.entity_id
_entity_poly.type
_entity_poly.pdbx_seq_one_letter_code
_entity_poly.pdbx_strand_id
1 'polypeptide(L)'
;MSHWEPPLLGPLNTERRQSHVAFPMTVPLAMETLFHEHVSETIPAYEEVITNLEDAAALLSVLFNGARIKSEYKSVENLQRLLEKNEELQEELKDSWRRNDFMRLQSFAFWYTASSAPEITKGRARGTVINTEVQTLTVAWTSRYNGVLHKLLCNNIHDAFRHGKRRPFGNFASLINCSGSGKSRMMKQLQELIASIPFNLRRTDSGNMQSYPDPDTMVRDHFMDSSHLSALEQEAFFWTFFVHLFNVISDFIAEWSSHRTYSDLVSSWRVHFRDSHTVIYEEVVTKHQNSLTVSIQRTLPNAALRTEVRGALIRLLKNMDQLVPESARREQSGRVKLVCSFDEADVLALQEVPGNAEEGNLYDALCSSLDVFRGLPIFFVFLSTNSQVALLAPPKSRSKSIAAKQHFGSLVAPFTETPFDCSPKFPLPRDGHTLLDIITVEFMAQLGRPLWGSLLNAMEPEPEPEPEPKSEPPSQGKSTPPVSAPPPATAPPSLQNLNPMAAEMIPLARTKLLSCDALPEFTHETKVEVLSQFYTPLRKRILAEVRVCLNYEPSRQKTYDELAEMVASHMRMVYSVPQHREYMRSGYSSDPILAEAAAQEISVLNTSGIDGATSLPSIIADAMANDLCSVGER
;
A
#
# COMPACT_ATOMS: atom_id res chain seq x y z
N MET A 1 0.22 23.13 -33.20
CA MET A 1 1.48 23.83 -32.88
C MET A 1 1.48 24.10 -31.39
N SER A 2 2.02 23.16 -30.60
CA SER A 2 2.16 23.27 -29.16
C SER A 2 3.63 23.53 -28.85
N HIS A 3 3.91 24.65 -28.20
CA HIS A 3 5.25 25.00 -27.73
C HIS A 3 5.70 23.95 -26.70
N TRP A 4 6.75 23.20 -27.06
CA TRP A 4 7.43 22.25 -26.20
C TRP A 4 8.57 23.00 -25.50
N GLU A 5 8.42 23.27 -24.20
CA GLU A 5 9.52 23.76 -23.37
C GLU A 5 10.41 22.57 -22.97
N PRO A 6 11.76 22.71 -23.04
CA PRO A 6 12.67 21.63 -22.68
C PRO A 6 12.69 21.42 -21.16
N PRO A 7 12.64 20.16 -20.67
CA PRO A 7 12.75 19.88 -19.24
C PRO A 7 14.20 20.01 -18.74
N LEU A 8 14.37 20.60 -17.56
CA LEU A 8 15.64 20.73 -16.85
C LEU A 8 16.16 19.36 -16.38
N LEU A 9 17.46 19.12 -16.60
CA LEU A 9 18.16 17.85 -16.44
C LEU A 9 18.58 17.60 -14.98
N GLY A 10 18.22 16.43 -14.44
CA GLY A 10 18.77 15.87 -13.19
C GLY A 10 19.31 14.45 -13.44
N PRO A 11 20.42 14.04 -12.82
CA PRO A 11 21.06 12.75 -13.12
C PRO A 11 20.43 11.61 -12.31
N LEU A 12 20.33 10.40 -12.90
CA LEU A 12 20.34 9.10 -12.18
C LEU A 12 20.18 7.85 -13.08
N ASN A 13 21.24 7.06 -13.25
CA ASN A 13 21.39 5.70 -12.71
C ASN A 13 22.64 5.04 -13.31
N THR A 14 23.48 4.51 -12.41
CA THR A 14 24.68 3.74 -12.72
C THR A 14 24.39 2.26 -12.63
N GLU A 15 24.22 1.56 -13.77
CA GLU A 15 24.40 0.10 -13.87
C GLU A 15 24.23 -0.36 -15.34
N ARG A 16 25.34 -0.68 -16.02
CA ARG A 16 25.45 -1.66 -17.13
C ARG A 16 26.90 -1.75 -17.60
N ARG A 17 27.62 -2.78 -17.15
CA ARG A 17 28.82 -3.27 -17.83
C ARG A 17 28.50 -4.58 -18.54
N GLN A 18 28.96 -4.62 -19.79
CA GLN A 18 29.22 -5.79 -20.64
C GLN A 18 28.02 -6.61 -21.14
N SER A 19 27.60 -6.30 -22.37
CA SER A 19 26.98 -7.26 -23.29
C SER A 19 27.63 -7.07 -24.66
N HIS A 20 28.14 -8.16 -25.26
CA HIS A 20 28.76 -8.16 -26.59
C HIS A 20 27.80 -7.57 -27.64
N VAL A 21 28.27 -6.55 -28.37
CA VAL A 21 27.48 -5.81 -29.37
C VAL A 21 27.79 -6.32 -30.77
N ALA A 22 26.76 -6.63 -31.55
CA ALA A 22 26.85 -6.76 -33.01
C ALA A 22 26.53 -5.40 -33.64
N PHE A 23 27.42 -4.87 -34.47
CA PHE A 23 27.29 -3.54 -35.07
C PHE A 23 26.48 -3.58 -36.37
N PRO A 24 25.57 -2.61 -36.62
CA PRO A 24 25.04 -2.33 -37.95
C PRO A 24 26.15 -1.79 -38.87
N MET A 25 26.10 -2.12 -40.17
CA MET A 25 27.13 -1.87 -41.21
C MET A 25 27.47 -0.38 -41.53
N THR A 26 27.10 0.56 -40.67
CA THR A 26 27.27 2.02 -40.88
C THR A 26 27.95 2.75 -39.72
N VAL A 27 28.63 2.04 -38.82
CA VAL A 27 29.41 2.67 -37.74
C VAL A 27 30.86 2.88 -38.19
N PRO A 28 31.46 4.09 -38.02
CA PRO A 28 32.87 4.32 -38.32
C PRO A 28 33.78 3.34 -37.54
N LEU A 29 34.76 2.75 -38.22
CA LEU A 29 35.70 1.75 -37.69
C LEU A 29 36.39 2.16 -36.36
N ALA A 30 36.49 3.47 -36.10
CA ALA A 30 37.06 4.04 -34.87
C ALA A 30 36.18 3.87 -33.61
N MET A 31 34.88 3.57 -33.75
CA MET A 31 33.99 3.31 -32.60
C MET A 31 33.97 1.82 -32.19
N GLU A 32 34.35 0.90 -33.08
CA GLU A 32 34.46 -0.53 -32.74
C GLU A 32 35.60 -0.80 -31.75
N THR A 33 36.69 -0.03 -31.82
CA THR A 33 37.84 -0.12 -30.92
C THR A 33 37.56 0.30 -29.48
N LEU A 34 36.48 1.05 -29.21
CA LEU A 34 36.11 1.49 -27.85
C LEU A 34 35.43 0.40 -27.01
N PHE A 35 34.84 -0.61 -27.65
CA PHE A 35 34.02 -1.62 -26.99
C PHE A 35 34.57 -3.05 -27.09
N HIS A 36 35.75 -3.23 -27.72
CA HIS A 36 36.51 -4.48 -27.72
C HIS A 36 37.66 -4.44 -26.72
N GLU A 37 37.83 -5.53 -25.95
CA GLU A 37 38.90 -5.65 -24.96
C GLU A 37 40.29 -5.67 -25.61
N HIS A 38 41.16 -4.77 -25.10
CA HIS A 38 42.59 -4.58 -25.32
C HIS A 38 43.06 -3.70 -26.50
N VAL A 39 43.72 -2.60 -26.10
CA VAL A 39 44.73 -1.74 -26.79
C VAL A 39 44.27 -0.38 -27.34
N SER A 40 44.59 0.71 -26.62
CA SER A 40 45.54 1.78 -27.01
C SER A 40 45.59 2.89 -25.95
N GLU A 41 46.78 3.46 -25.67
CA GLU A 41 47.05 4.43 -24.60
C GLU A 41 46.50 5.85 -24.82
N THR A 42 45.73 6.11 -25.88
CA THR A 42 45.09 7.42 -26.11
C THR A 42 43.78 7.27 -26.87
N ILE A 43 42.66 7.69 -26.25
CA ILE A 43 41.36 7.82 -26.92
C ILE A 43 41.46 9.02 -27.89
N PRO A 44 41.09 8.88 -29.18
CA PRO A 44 41.10 9.97 -30.14
C PRO A 44 40.17 11.11 -29.71
N ALA A 45 40.49 12.34 -30.12
CA ALA A 45 39.70 13.51 -29.76
C ALA A 45 38.28 13.37 -30.32
N TYR A 46 37.28 13.89 -29.59
CA TYR A 46 35.87 13.78 -29.98
C TYR A 46 35.64 14.31 -31.41
N GLU A 47 36.30 15.42 -31.75
CA GLU A 47 36.19 16.12 -33.02
C GLU A 47 36.85 15.37 -34.19
N GLU A 48 37.68 14.35 -33.93
CA GLU A 48 38.30 13.50 -34.96
C GLU A 48 37.42 12.31 -35.34
N VAL A 49 36.53 11.88 -34.44
CA VAL A 49 35.66 10.71 -34.61
C VAL A 49 34.22 11.12 -34.93
N ILE A 50 33.76 12.23 -34.36
CA ILE A 50 32.41 12.75 -34.53
C ILE A 50 32.50 14.04 -35.34
N THR A 51 32.28 13.93 -36.66
CA THR A 51 32.46 15.06 -37.60
C THR A 51 31.17 15.83 -37.89
N ASN A 52 30.02 15.22 -37.59
CA ASN A 52 28.71 15.80 -37.83
C ASN A 52 27.69 15.29 -36.79
N LEU A 53 26.47 15.84 -36.82
CA LEU A 53 25.39 15.45 -35.89
C LEU A 53 24.83 14.05 -36.15
N GLU A 54 25.02 13.51 -37.35
CA GLU A 54 24.63 12.14 -37.72
C GLU A 54 25.55 11.11 -37.03
N ASP A 55 26.87 11.37 -37.00
CA ASP A 55 27.86 10.58 -36.26
C ASP A 55 27.57 10.59 -34.75
N ALA A 56 27.21 11.77 -34.20
CA ALA A 56 26.83 11.92 -32.80
C ALA A 56 25.53 11.15 -32.47
N ALA A 57 24.56 11.17 -33.37
CA ALA A 57 23.32 10.42 -33.25
C ALA A 57 23.55 8.90 -33.36
N ALA A 58 24.47 8.46 -34.23
CA ALA A 58 24.87 7.06 -34.34
C ALA A 58 25.56 6.57 -33.06
N LEU A 59 26.43 7.40 -32.46
CA LEU A 59 27.06 7.10 -31.17
C LEU A 59 26.01 6.94 -30.06
N LEU A 60 25.04 7.86 -29.96
CA LEU A 60 23.93 7.72 -29.00
C LEU A 60 23.12 6.44 -29.24
N SER A 61 22.84 6.10 -30.49
CA SER A 61 22.15 4.86 -30.85
C SER A 61 22.91 3.61 -30.39
N VAL A 62 24.24 3.61 -30.52
CA VAL A 62 25.12 2.55 -30.01
C VAL A 62 25.11 2.52 -28.48
N LEU A 63 25.23 3.67 -27.82
CA LEU A 63 25.21 3.79 -26.35
C LEU A 63 23.88 3.31 -25.73
N PHE A 64 22.77 3.41 -26.47
CA PHE A 64 21.45 2.96 -26.04
C PHE A 64 21.02 1.61 -26.64
N ASN A 65 21.90 0.91 -27.36
CA ASN A 65 21.58 -0.39 -27.94
C ASN A 65 21.26 -1.39 -26.81
N GLY A 66 20.04 -1.93 -26.80
CA GLY A 66 19.52 -2.78 -25.71
C GLY A 66 18.90 -2.05 -24.50
N ALA A 67 18.76 -0.73 -24.52
CA ALA A 67 18.08 0.06 -23.48
C ALA A 67 16.58 0.25 -23.76
N ARG A 68 15.72 0.26 -22.71
CA ARG A 68 14.26 0.55 -22.82
C ARG A 68 14.00 2.06 -22.98
N ILE A 69 14.51 2.67 -24.05
CA ILE A 69 14.26 4.09 -24.37
C ILE A 69 12.93 4.28 -25.12
N LYS A 70 12.34 5.48 -25.06
CA LYS A 70 11.11 5.82 -25.79
C LYS A 70 11.27 5.55 -27.28
N SER A 71 10.20 5.13 -27.95
CA SER A 71 10.21 4.80 -29.38
C SER A 71 10.70 5.95 -30.27
N GLU A 72 10.47 7.19 -29.84
CA GLU A 72 10.94 8.39 -30.53
C GLU A 72 12.47 8.52 -30.56
N TYR A 73 13.20 7.94 -29.61
CA TYR A 73 14.68 8.01 -29.53
C TYR A 73 15.40 6.77 -30.09
N LYS A 74 14.67 5.82 -30.70
CA LYS A 74 15.27 4.61 -31.28
C LYS A 74 15.82 4.80 -32.70
N SER A 75 15.37 5.84 -33.40
CA SER A 75 15.85 6.15 -34.75
C SER A 75 16.98 7.17 -34.68
N VAL A 76 18.07 6.90 -35.41
CA VAL A 76 19.19 7.83 -35.60
C VAL A 76 18.70 9.18 -36.12
N GLU A 77 17.73 9.19 -37.04
CA GLU A 77 17.15 10.42 -37.60
C GLU A 77 16.47 11.30 -36.53
N ASN A 78 15.85 10.68 -35.52
CA ASN A 78 15.19 11.43 -34.44
C ASN A 78 16.19 11.89 -33.37
N LEU A 79 17.23 11.10 -33.10
CA LEU A 79 18.35 11.50 -32.24
C LEU A 79 19.12 12.68 -32.84
N GLN A 80 19.31 12.69 -34.16
CA GLN A 80 19.92 13.81 -34.87
C GLN A 80 19.08 15.09 -34.73
N ARG A 81 17.76 15.02 -34.96
CA ARG A 81 16.84 16.16 -34.75
C ARG A 81 16.79 16.65 -33.31
N LEU A 82 17.02 15.76 -32.33
CA LEU A 82 17.12 16.13 -30.92
C LEU A 82 18.41 16.89 -30.64
N LEU A 83 19.54 16.39 -31.14
CA LEU A 83 20.84 17.03 -31.01
C LEU A 83 20.85 18.42 -31.66
N GLU A 84 20.28 18.57 -32.86
CA GLU A 84 20.12 19.86 -33.55
C GLU A 84 19.46 20.95 -32.69
N LYS A 85 18.60 20.55 -31.73
CA LYS A 85 17.81 21.46 -30.89
C LYS A 85 18.32 21.58 -29.46
N ASN A 86 19.35 20.82 -29.08
CA ASN A 86 19.80 20.72 -27.71
C ASN A 86 21.32 20.81 -27.61
N GLU A 87 21.83 22.04 -27.51
CA GLU A 87 23.26 22.34 -27.39
C GLU A 87 23.86 21.79 -26.10
N GLU A 88 23.11 21.80 -24.98
CA GLU A 88 23.56 21.25 -23.70
C GLU A 88 23.83 19.74 -23.79
N LEU A 89 22.99 19.02 -24.52
CA LEU A 89 23.15 17.60 -24.74
C LEU A 89 24.36 17.27 -25.63
N GLN A 90 24.64 18.13 -26.61
CA GLN A 90 25.86 18.01 -27.44
C GLN A 90 27.11 18.22 -26.60
N GLU A 91 27.11 19.21 -25.70
CA GLU A 91 28.24 19.47 -24.81
C GLU A 91 28.42 18.36 -23.76
N GLU A 92 27.33 17.80 -23.21
CA GLU A 92 27.42 16.65 -22.30
C GLU A 92 27.96 15.40 -23.01
N LEU A 93 27.59 15.17 -24.26
CA LEU A 93 28.12 14.06 -25.06
C LEU A 93 29.63 14.22 -25.33
N LYS A 94 30.09 15.45 -25.63
CA LYS A 94 31.52 15.79 -25.77
C LYS A 94 32.27 15.59 -24.45
N ASP A 95 31.72 16.08 -23.35
CA ASP A 95 32.33 15.97 -22.01
C ASP A 95 32.40 14.51 -21.53
N SER A 96 31.34 13.73 -21.79
CA SER A 96 31.29 12.28 -21.50
C SER A 96 32.36 11.51 -22.28
N TRP A 97 32.60 11.86 -23.55
CA TRP A 97 33.65 11.27 -24.37
C TRP A 97 35.05 11.60 -23.83
N ARG A 98 35.30 12.86 -23.48
CA ARG A 98 36.60 13.29 -22.90
C ARG A 98 36.91 12.57 -21.59
N ARG A 99 35.89 12.27 -20.79
CA ARG A 99 36.02 11.59 -19.49
C ARG A 99 35.99 10.07 -19.59
N ASN A 100 35.67 9.52 -20.77
CA ASN A 100 35.36 8.11 -20.98
C ASN A 100 34.29 7.59 -20.00
N ASP A 101 33.31 8.43 -19.67
CA ASP A 101 32.22 8.14 -18.75
C ASP A 101 30.91 8.66 -19.33
N PHE A 102 30.07 7.74 -19.80
CA PHE A 102 28.76 8.04 -20.39
C PHE A 102 27.61 7.85 -19.40
N MET A 103 27.90 7.56 -18.13
CA MET A 103 26.88 7.21 -17.14
C MET A 103 25.92 8.37 -16.91
N ARG A 104 26.43 9.61 -16.86
CA ARG A 104 25.60 10.81 -16.68
C ARG A 104 24.69 11.06 -17.88
N LEU A 105 25.20 10.89 -19.09
CA LEU A 105 24.42 11.02 -20.31
C LEU A 105 23.32 9.94 -20.42
N GLN A 106 23.67 8.69 -20.10
CA GLN A 106 22.72 7.58 -20.04
C GLN A 106 21.72 7.72 -18.88
N SER A 107 22.04 8.52 -17.87
CA SER A 107 21.19 8.70 -16.69
C SER A 107 19.99 9.63 -16.90
N PHE A 108 19.88 10.31 -18.05
CA PHE A 108 18.81 11.29 -18.22
C PHE A 108 17.44 10.62 -18.36
N ALA A 109 16.55 10.99 -17.44
CA ALA A 109 15.22 10.39 -17.34
C ALA A 109 14.37 10.57 -18.60
N PHE A 110 14.62 11.59 -19.42
CA PHE A 110 13.81 11.87 -20.60
C PHE A 110 13.96 10.81 -21.70
N TRP A 111 15.11 10.12 -21.78
CA TRP A 111 15.36 9.03 -22.73
C TRP A 111 14.38 7.88 -22.58
N TYR A 112 14.01 7.62 -21.34
CA TYR A 112 13.25 6.46 -20.97
C TYR A 112 11.78 6.81 -20.98
N THR A 113 10.96 5.91 -21.49
CA THR A 113 9.55 5.88 -21.07
C THR A 113 9.60 5.84 -19.55
N ALA A 114 8.96 6.80 -18.88
CA ALA A 114 8.58 6.62 -17.48
C ALA A 114 8.09 5.19 -17.40
N SER A 115 8.78 4.34 -16.64
CA SER A 115 8.36 2.95 -16.55
C SER A 115 6.87 3.03 -16.26
N SER A 116 6.03 2.53 -17.17
CA SER A 116 4.81 1.88 -16.74
C SER A 116 5.29 1.01 -15.60
N ALA A 117 4.97 1.42 -14.36
CA ALA A 117 5.58 0.94 -13.13
C ALA A 117 6.03 -0.50 -13.35
N PRO A 118 7.35 -0.77 -13.34
CA PRO A 118 7.90 -2.00 -13.93
C PRO A 118 7.04 -3.15 -13.43
N GLU A 119 6.45 -3.95 -14.31
CA GLU A 119 5.88 -5.30 -14.12
C GLU A 119 5.68 -5.83 -12.67
N ILE A 120 5.22 -5.00 -11.72
CA ILE A 120 5.19 -5.28 -10.27
C ILE A 120 3.79 -5.73 -9.85
N THR A 121 2.84 -5.76 -10.78
CA THR A 121 1.43 -6.02 -10.48
C THR A 121 0.86 -7.27 -11.17
N LYS A 122 1.65 -7.97 -11.99
CA LYS A 122 1.35 -9.33 -12.44
C LYS A 122 2.30 -10.32 -11.76
N GLY A 123 1.96 -10.75 -10.54
CA GLY A 123 2.52 -11.99 -9.97
C GLY A 123 3.28 -11.92 -8.64
N ARG A 124 3.26 -10.83 -7.86
CA ARG A 124 3.85 -10.89 -6.50
C ARG A 124 2.89 -11.62 -5.53
N ALA A 125 3.36 -12.70 -4.91
CA ALA A 125 2.71 -13.31 -3.76
C ALA A 125 2.62 -12.28 -2.61
N ARG A 126 1.48 -12.20 -1.93
CA ARG A 126 1.21 -11.21 -0.86
C ARG A 126 0.50 -11.87 0.31
N GLY A 127 0.85 -11.43 1.53
CA GLY A 127 0.39 -11.99 2.79
C GLY A 127 1.46 -11.91 3.89
N THR A 128 1.29 -12.67 4.96
CA THR A 128 2.27 -12.74 6.05
C THR A 128 2.90 -14.13 6.04
N VAL A 129 4.20 -14.22 5.76
CA VAL A 129 4.94 -15.48 5.88
C VAL A 129 5.23 -15.68 7.36
N ILE A 130 4.38 -16.44 8.04
CA ILE A 130 4.66 -16.94 9.38
C ILE A 130 4.73 -18.46 9.26
N ASN A 131 5.75 -19.10 9.85
CA ASN A 131 5.81 -20.56 9.93
C ASN A 131 4.75 -21.12 10.90
N THR A 132 4.18 -20.23 11.71
CA THR A 132 3.15 -20.47 12.69
C THR A 132 1.78 -20.80 12.06
N GLU A 133 1.00 -21.65 12.74
CA GLU A 133 -0.36 -22.06 12.34
C GLU A 133 -1.31 -20.87 12.08
N VAL A 134 -2.21 -21.04 11.08
CA VAL A 134 -3.30 -20.11 10.71
C VAL A 134 -4.08 -19.58 11.94
N GLN A 135 -4.20 -20.42 12.97
CA GLN A 135 -4.87 -20.10 14.23
C GLN A 135 -4.33 -18.81 14.89
N THR A 136 -3.03 -18.52 14.77
CA THR A 136 -2.42 -17.34 15.39
C THR A 136 -2.90 -16.04 14.75
N LEU A 137 -3.05 -16.02 13.42
CA LEU A 137 -3.61 -14.87 12.72
C LEU A 137 -5.09 -14.68 13.07
N THR A 138 -5.83 -15.79 13.22
CA THR A 138 -7.22 -15.74 13.67
C THR A 138 -7.34 -15.18 15.09
N VAL A 139 -6.55 -15.66 16.05
CA VAL A 139 -6.54 -15.17 17.45
C VAL A 139 -6.12 -13.70 17.49
N ALA A 140 -5.07 -13.31 16.78
CA ALA A 140 -4.66 -11.91 16.67
C ALA A 140 -5.80 -11.02 16.10
N TRP A 141 -6.57 -11.54 15.15
CA TRP A 141 -7.71 -10.84 14.55
C TRP A 141 -8.98 -10.80 15.41
N THR A 142 -9.16 -11.74 16.34
CA THR A 142 -10.30 -11.76 17.28
C THR A 142 -9.98 -11.06 18.60
N SER A 143 -8.70 -10.92 18.95
CA SER A 143 -8.20 -10.24 20.15
C SER A 143 -8.83 -8.87 20.39
N ARG A 144 -8.87 -8.37 21.63
CA ARG A 144 -9.47 -7.06 21.93
C ARG A 144 -8.81 -5.93 21.12
N TYR A 145 -9.63 -5.10 20.46
CA TYR A 145 -9.14 -3.89 19.80
C TYR A 145 -8.77 -2.83 20.85
N ASN A 146 -7.54 -2.32 20.78
CA ASN A 146 -7.04 -1.24 21.64
C ASN A 146 -6.83 0.04 20.81
N GLY A 147 -7.26 1.18 21.35
CA GLY A 147 -7.19 2.48 20.69
C GLY A 147 -8.55 3.03 20.26
N VAL A 148 -8.54 4.27 19.75
CA VAL A 148 -9.77 5.05 19.47
C VAL A 148 -9.92 5.49 18.02
N LEU A 149 -9.01 5.09 17.13
CA LEU A 149 -8.99 5.64 15.75
C LEU A 149 -10.18 5.20 14.89
N HIS A 150 -10.86 4.09 15.21
CA HIS A 150 -12.14 3.76 14.57
C HIS A 150 -13.22 4.84 14.82
N LYS A 151 -13.18 5.54 15.96
CA LYS A 151 -14.06 6.69 16.26
C LYS A 151 -13.67 7.91 15.43
N LEU A 152 -12.36 8.17 15.27
CA LEU A 152 -11.87 9.24 14.40
C LEU A 152 -12.27 8.99 12.94
N LEU A 153 -12.10 7.76 12.46
CA LEU A 153 -12.53 7.35 11.13
C LEU A 153 -14.05 7.55 10.94
N CYS A 154 -14.86 7.15 11.93
CA CYS A 154 -16.30 7.39 11.93
C CYS A 154 -16.63 8.88 11.75
N ASN A 155 -15.94 9.75 12.48
CA ASN A 155 -16.10 11.20 12.36
C ASN A 155 -15.69 11.71 10.98
N ASN A 156 -14.55 11.25 10.45
CA ASN A 156 -14.06 11.62 9.12
C ASN A 156 -15.03 11.18 8.01
N ILE A 157 -15.64 10.00 8.12
CA ILE A 157 -16.67 9.51 7.19
C ILE A 157 -17.90 10.42 7.23
N HIS A 158 -18.39 10.77 8.42
CA HIS A 158 -19.53 11.68 8.55
C HIS A 158 -19.23 13.08 8.01
N ASP A 159 -18.02 13.59 8.24
CA ASP A 159 -17.60 14.89 7.74
C ASP A 159 -17.47 14.89 6.21
N ALA A 160 -16.79 13.89 5.65
CA ALA A 160 -16.68 13.69 4.21
C ALA A 160 -18.05 13.57 3.55
N PHE A 161 -18.96 12.79 4.13
CA PHE A 161 -20.34 12.69 3.66
C PHE A 161 -21.08 14.03 3.70
N ARG A 162 -20.98 14.78 4.80
CA ARG A 162 -21.66 16.08 4.95
C ARG A 162 -21.23 17.07 3.86
N HIS A 163 -19.93 17.14 3.57
CA HIS A 163 -19.36 18.04 2.56
C HIS A 163 -19.52 17.50 1.13
N GLY A 164 -19.51 16.18 0.96
CA GLY A 164 -19.54 15.48 -0.32
C GLY A 164 -20.94 15.13 -0.84
N LYS A 165 -22.00 15.18 -0.02
CA LYS A 165 -23.37 14.76 -0.42
C LYS A 165 -23.95 15.42 -1.67
N ARG A 166 -23.42 16.58 -2.10
CA ARG A 166 -23.81 17.30 -3.33
C ARG A 166 -22.74 17.29 -4.40
N ARG A 167 -21.55 16.76 -4.11
CA ARG A 167 -20.41 16.75 -5.01
C ARG A 167 -20.29 15.38 -5.69
N PRO A 168 -20.01 15.32 -7.00
CA PRO A 168 -19.71 14.06 -7.67
C PRO A 168 -18.58 13.32 -6.97
N PHE A 169 -18.68 12.00 -6.82
CA PHE A 169 -17.66 11.18 -6.14
C PHE A 169 -17.41 11.56 -4.65
N GLY A 170 -18.30 12.35 -4.04
CA GLY A 170 -18.19 12.79 -2.65
C GLY A 170 -18.71 11.78 -1.62
N ASN A 171 -19.06 10.56 -2.05
CA ASN A 171 -19.64 9.50 -1.23
C ASN A 171 -18.68 8.32 -0.99
N PHE A 172 -17.41 8.45 -1.37
CA PHE A 172 -16.39 7.48 -1.05
C PHE A 172 -15.03 8.10 -0.75
N ALA A 173 -14.18 7.34 -0.07
CA ALA A 173 -12.79 7.68 0.17
C ALA A 173 -11.92 6.42 0.18
N SER A 174 -10.63 6.58 -0.02
CA SER A 174 -9.64 5.53 0.22
C SER A 174 -9.05 5.66 1.62
N LEU A 175 -8.75 4.52 2.26
CA LEU A 175 -7.97 4.42 3.49
C LEU A 175 -6.61 3.82 3.15
N ILE A 176 -5.57 4.66 3.14
CA ILE A 176 -4.24 4.31 2.63
C ILE A 176 -3.21 4.37 3.74
N ASN A 177 -2.58 3.23 4.02
CA ASN A 177 -1.37 3.11 4.81
C ASN A 177 -0.74 1.74 4.57
N CYS A 178 0.51 1.54 4.94
CA CYS A 178 1.24 0.29 4.71
C CYS A 178 0.67 -0.93 5.47
N SER A 179 1.20 -2.12 5.16
CA SER A 179 0.86 -3.38 5.82
C SER A 179 1.12 -3.33 7.33
N GLY A 180 0.37 -4.12 8.11
CA GLY A 180 0.52 -4.20 9.57
C GLY A 180 0.06 -2.97 10.38
N SER A 181 -0.38 -1.90 9.74
CA SER A 181 -0.90 -0.68 10.41
C SER A 181 -2.29 -0.85 11.05
N GLY A 182 -2.97 -1.98 10.82
CA GLY A 182 -4.28 -2.26 11.41
C GLY A 182 -5.49 -1.65 10.69
N LYS A 183 -5.37 -1.28 9.40
CA LYS A 183 -6.49 -0.74 8.59
C LYS A 183 -7.75 -1.61 8.62
N SER A 184 -7.63 -2.87 8.21
CA SER A 184 -8.75 -3.81 8.14
C SER A 184 -9.33 -4.08 9.52
N ARG A 185 -8.47 -4.14 10.54
CA ARG A 185 -8.89 -4.31 11.94
C ARG A 185 -9.65 -3.08 12.47
N MET A 186 -9.20 -1.87 12.13
CA MET A 186 -9.89 -0.62 12.44
C MET A 186 -11.26 -0.54 11.74
N MET A 187 -11.35 -0.98 10.48
CA MET A 187 -12.63 -1.10 9.78
C MET A 187 -13.56 -2.13 10.42
N LYS A 188 -13.05 -3.29 10.86
CA LYS A 188 -13.83 -4.25 11.65
C LYS A 188 -14.34 -3.64 12.96
N GLN A 189 -13.54 -2.78 13.60
CA GLN A 189 -13.96 -2.09 14.82
C GLN A 189 -15.00 -0.99 14.55
N LEU A 190 -14.95 -0.32 13.39
CA LEU A 190 -15.94 0.67 12.97
C LEU A 190 -17.37 0.09 12.93
N GLN A 191 -17.50 -1.23 12.73
CA GLN A 191 -18.79 -1.93 12.73
C GLN A 191 -19.53 -1.89 14.08
N GLU A 192 -18.87 -1.44 15.15
CA GLU A 192 -19.54 -1.14 16.44
C GLU A 192 -20.29 0.19 16.43
N LEU A 193 -19.96 1.09 15.50
CA LEU A 193 -20.47 2.47 15.47
C LEU A 193 -21.45 2.69 14.31
N ILE A 194 -21.23 2.04 13.17
CA ILE A 194 -22.06 2.19 11.97
C ILE A 194 -22.28 0.81 11.33
N ALA A 195 -23.51 0.54 10.88
CA ALA A 195 -23.83 -0.66 10.11
C ALA A 195 -22.93 -0.73 8.87
N SER A 196 -22.29 -1.87 8.68
CA SER A 196 -21.23 -2.02 7.68
C SER A 196 -21.39 -3.30 6.86
N ILE A 197 -21.02 -3.23 5.58
CA ILE A 197 -20.96 -4.36 4.64
C ILE A 197 -19.50 -4.47 4.15
N PRO A 198 -18.69 -5.38 4.74
CA PRO A 198 -17.29 -5.53 4.38
C PRO A 198 -17.07 -6.56 3.27
N PHE A 199 -16.40 -6.16 2.20
CA PHE A 199 -15.90 -7.02 1.14
C PHE A 199 -14.39 -7.16 1.28
N ASN A 200 -13.87 -8.37 1.15
CA ASN A 200 -12.46 -8.68 1.10
C ASN A 200 -12.10 -9.26 -0.27
N LEU A 201 -11.56 -8.43 -1.15
CA LEU A 201 -11.31 -8.81 -2.55
C LEU A 201 -9.93 -9.44 -2.77
N ARG A 202 -9.22 -9.79 -1.69
CA ARG A 202 -7.86 -10.33 -1.75
C ARG A 202 -7.77 -11.51 -2.73
N ARG A 203 -6.66 -11.60 -3.46
CA ARG A 203 -6.33 -12.81 -4.22
C ARG A 203 -6.14 -13.96 -3.24
N THR A 204 -6.52 -15.17 -3.66
CA THR A 204 -6.31 -16.35 -2.83
C THR A 204 -4.81 -16.51 -2.59
N ASP A 205 -4.43 -16.80 -1.34
CA ASP A 205 -3.03 -16.94 -0.96
C ASP A 205 -2.35 -18.03 -1.79
N SER A 206 -1.12 -17.77 -2.23
CA SER A 206 -0.29 -18.72 -2.97
C SER A 206 1.01 -18.98 -2.21
N GLY A 207 1.34 -20.25 -1.98
CA GLY A 207 2.56 -20.67 -1.28
C GLY A 207 2.44 -20.62 0.24
N ASN A 208 3.49 -20.20 0.93
CA ASN A 208 3.60 -20.19 2.40
C ASN A 208 3.03 -18.94 3.07
N MET A 209 2.45 -18.03 2.28
CA MET A 209 1.91 -16.76 2.74
C MET A 209 0.52 -16.98 3.33
N GLN A 210 0.29 -16.55 4.57
CA GLN A 210 -1.04 -16.63 5.18
C GLN A 210 -1.55 -15.24 5.52
N SER A 211 -2.82 -14.98 5.25
CA SER A 211 -3.49 -13.75 5.71
C SER A 211 -4.91 -14.01 6.17
N TYR A 212 -5.37 -13.17 7.11
CA TYR A 212 -6.71 -13.24 7.68
C TYR A 212 -7.32 -11.82 7.70
N PRO A 213 -8.64 -11.65 7.47
CA PRO A 213 -9.65 -12.68 7.19
C PRO A 213 -9.54 -13.26 5.78
N ASP A 214 -10.24 -14.38 5.56
CA ASP A 214 -10.33 -15.04 4.26
C ASP A 214 -10.96 -14.12 3.21
N PRO A 215 -10.58 -14.28 1.92
CA PRO A 215 -11.16 -13.50 0.84
C PRO A 215 -12.60 -13.92 0.52
N ASP A 216 -13.42 -12.95 0.13
CA ASP A 216 -14.76 -13.15 -0.44
C ASP A 216 -14.63 -13.56 -1.92
N THR A 217 -14.10 -14.77 -2.16
CA THR A 217 -13.74 -15.27 -3.49
C THR A 217 -14.89 -15.17 -4.49
N MET A 218 -16.11 -15.54 -4.09
CA MET A 218 -17.29 -15.48 -4.96
C MET A 218 -17.60 -14.06 -5.43
N VAL A 219 -17.56 -13.07 -4.54
CA VAL A 219 -17.84 -11.66 -4.91
C VAL A 219 -16.70 -11.11 -5.74
N ARG A 220 -15.45 -11.40 -5.35
CA ARG A 220 -14.25 -11.00 -6.08
C ARG A 220 -14.28 -11.52 -7.51
N ASP A 221 -14.43 -12.83 -7.69
CA ASP A 221 -14.38 -13.47 -9.01
C ASP A 221 -15.55 -12.99 -9.87
N HIS A 222 -16.74 -12.85 -9.29
CA HIS A 222 -17.90 -12.27 -9.97
C HIS A 222 -17.63 -10.83 -10.46
N PHE A 223 -16.98 -9.98 -9.67
CA PHE A 223 -16.59 -8.64 -10.11
C PHE A 223 -15.54 -8.69 -11.22
N MET A 224 -14.54 -9.56 -11.10
CA MET A 224 -13.49 -9.70 -12.10
C MET A 224 -14.05 -10.14 -13.46
N ASP A 225 -15.09 -10.98 -13.46
CA ASP A 225 -15.77 -11.41 -14.68
C ASP A 225 -16.40 -10.25 -15.45
N SER A 226 -16.70 -9.10 -14.83
CA SER A 226 -17.24 -7.94 -15.52
C SER A 226 -16.20 -7.12 -16.29
N SER A 227 -14.91 -7.48 -16.23
CA SER A 227 -13.83 -6.65 -16.80
C SER A 227 -13.88 -6.51 -18.33
N HIS A 228 -14.48 -7.48 -19.02
CA HIS A 228 -14.58 -7.51 -20.48
C HIS A 228 -15.78 -6.72 -21.02
N LEU A 229 -16.72 -6.34 -20.16
CA LEU A 229 -17.93 -5.62 -20.52
C LEU A 229 -17.64 -4.18 -20.97
N SER A 230 -18.56 -3.60 -21.77
CA SER A 230 -18.48 -2.18 -22.14
C SER A 230 -18.75 -1.25 -20.95
N ALA A 231 -18.44 0.04 -21.08
CA ALA A 231 -18.67 1.03 -20.01
C ALA A 231 -20.11 1.03 -19.48
N LEU A 232 -21.10 1.03 -20.38
CA LEU A 232 -22.52 1.00 -20.02
C LEU A 232 -22.92 -0.31 -19.35
N GLU A 233 -22.39 -1.44 -19.83
CA GLU A 233 -22.66 -2.76 -19.27
C GLU A 233 -22.00 -2.95 -17.90
N GLN A 234 -20.80 -2.41 -17.68
CA GLN A 234 -20.14 -2.41 -16.36
C GLN A 234 -20.92 -1.57 -15.35
N GLU A 235 -21.38 -0.38 -15.73
CA GLU A 235 -22.22 0.45 -14.88
C GLU A 235 -23.52 -0.29 -14.51
N ALA A 236 -24.19 -0.86 -15.49
CA ALA A 236 -25.39 -1.67 -15.28
C ALA A 236 -25.11 -2.87 -14.37
N PHE A 237 -24.02 -3.59 -14.60
CA PHE A 237 -23.57 -4.75 -13.80
C PHE A 237 -23.40 -4.38 -12.33
N PHE A 238 -22.70 -3.29 -12.02
CA PHE A 238 -22.53 -2.85 -10.63
C PHE A 238 -23.86 -2.42 -10.02
N TRP A 239 -24.70 -1.70 -10.75
CA TRP A 239 -26.02 -1.29 -10.25
C TRP A 239 -26.93 -2.48 -9.97
N THR A 240 -27.00 -3.46 -10.86
CA THR A 240 -27.80 -4.67 -10.64
C THR A 240 -27.23 -5.51 -9.49
N PHE A 241 -25.90 -5.60 -9.34
CA PHE A 241 -25.28 -6.21 -8.16
C PHE A 241 -25.76 -5.53 -6.87
N PHE A 242 -25.71 -4.19 -6.80
CA PHE A 242 -26.16 -3.45 -5.62
C PHE A 242 -27.67 -3.55 -5.38
N VAL A 243 -28.50 -3.65 -6.42
CA VAL A 243 -29.94 -3.96 -6.28
C VAL A 243 -30.11 -5.29 -5.54
N HIS A 244 -29.42 -6.34 -5.98
CA HIS A 244 -29.51 -7.66 -5.34
C HIS A 244 -28.93 -7.64 -3.93
N LEU A 245 -27.78 -6.98 -3.70
CA LEU A 245 -27.20 -6.81 -2.38
C LEU A 245 -28.18 -6.18 -1.40
N PHE A 246 -28.76 -5.02 -1.74
CA PHE A 246 -29.65 -4.32 -0.82
C PHE A 246 -30.98 -5.04 -0.62
N ASN A 247 -31.51 -5.72 -1.65
CA ASN A 247 -32.74 -6.50 -1.50
C ASN A 247 -32.51 -7.72 -0.61
N VAL A 248 -31.44 -8.51 -0.83
CA VAL A 248 -31.12 -9.67 0.00
C VAL A 248 -30.94 -9.26 1.46
N ILE A 249 -30.14 -8.22 1.72
CA ILE A 249 -29.95 -7.71 3.09
C ILE A 249 -31.28 -7.20 3.68
N SER A 250 -32.10 -6.53 2.88
CA SER A 250 -33.42 -6.07 3.30
C SER A 250 -34.34 -7.23 3.70
N ASP A 251 -34.28 -8.35 2.97
CA ASP A 251 -35.05 -9.56 3.27
C ASP A 251 -34.56 -10.18 4.60
N PHE A 252 -33.24 -10.26 4.81
CA PHE A 252 -32.66 -10.76 6.06
C PHE A 252 -33.05 -9.97 7.30
N ILE A 253 -33.15 -8.63 7.19
CA ILE A 253 -33.53 -7.79 8.33
C ILE A 253 -35.04 -7.63 8.50
N ALA A 254 -35.86 -8.12 7.55
CA ALA A 254 -37.31 -7.93 7.57
C ALA A 254 -37.97 -8.60 8.78
N GLU A 255 -37.38 -9.68 9.28
CA GLU A 255 -37.89 -10.46 10.42
C GLU A 255 -37.31 -10.01 11.77
N TRP A 256 -36.48 -8.97 11.80
CA TRP A 256 -35.85 -8.53 13.05
C TRP A 256 -36.84 -7.86 13.98
N SER A 257 -36.67 -8.11 15.28
CA SER A 257 -37.39 -7.39 16.32
C SER A 257 -36.93 -5.94 16.41
N SER A 258 -37.79 -5.03 16.86
CA SER A 258 -37.42 -3.64 17.10
C SER A 258 -36.33 -3.48 18.17
N HIS A 259 -35.46 -2.50 17.95
CA HIS A 259 -34.34 -2.08 18.80
C HIS A 259 -34.65 -0.75 19.50
N ARG A 260 -34.01 -0.49 20.65
CA ARG A 260 -34.23 0.76 21.41
C ARG A 260 -33.50 1.94 20.79
N THR A 261 -32.29 1.70 20.30
CA THR A 261 -31.41 2.71 19.69
C THR A 261 -30.81 2.19 18.37
N TYR A 262 -30.25 3.10 17.57
CA TYR A 262 -29.42 2.67 16.42
C TYR A 262 -28.17 1.91 16.84
N SER A 263 -27.62 2.20 18.01
CA SER A 263 -26.45 1.47 18.51
C SER A 263 -26.79 -0.01 18.74
N ASP A 264 -28.00 -0.29 19.25
CA ASP A 264 -28.48 -1.65 19.43
C ASP A 264 -28.70 -2.35 18.08
N LEU A 265 -29.30 -1.64 17.11
CA LEU A 265 -29.47 -2.15 15.74
C LEU A 265 -28.12 -2.47 15.09
N VAL A 266 -27.14 -1.58 15.20
CA VAL A 266 -25.77 -1.78 14.68
C VAL A 266 -25.10 -2.96 15.37
N SER A 267 -25.32 -3.15 16.66
CA SER A 267 -24.79 -4.30 17.40
C SER A 267 -25.37 -5.62 16.89
N SER A 268 -26.69 -5.71 16.69
CA SER A 268 -27.32 -6.88 16.05
C SER A 268 -26.84 -7.08 14.62
N TRP A 269 -26.69 -6.00 13.85
CA TRP A 269 -26.18 -6.03 12.49
C TRP A 269 -24.79 -6.65 12.41
N ARG A 270 -23.87 -6.20 13.26
CA ARG A 270 -22.50 -6.71 13.32
C ARG A 270 -22.47 -8.21 13.60
N VAL A 271 -23.23 -8.67 14.59
CA VAL A 271 -23.30 -10.10 14.94
C VAL A 271 -23.81 -10.91 13.77
N HIS A 272 -24.91 -10.47 13.16
CA HIS A 272 -25.51 -11.18 12.03
C HIS A 272 -24.58 -11.24 10.81
N PHE A 273 -23.98 -10.11 10.39
CA PHE A 273 -23.06 -10.12 9.26
C PHE A 273 -21.80 -10.95 9.51
N ARG A 274 -21.25 -10.92 10.73
CA ARG A 274 -20.11 -11.78 11.08
C ARG A 274 -20.44 -13.25 10.83
N ASP A 275 -21.63 -13.68 11.25
CA ASP A 275 -22.02 -15.10 11.26
C ASP A 275 -22.62 -15.56 9.93
N SER A 276 -23.11 -14.64 9.08
CA SER A 276 -23.85 -14.96 7.86
C SER A 276 -23.32 -14.32 6.56
N HIS A 277 -22.21 -13.56 6.58
CA HIS A 277 -21.73 -12.85 5.38
C HIS A 277 -21.52 -13.78 4.18
N THR A 278 -20.96 -14.98 4.37
CA THR A 278 -20.70 -15.94 3.28
C THR A 278 -21.99 -16.34 2.58
N VAL A 279 -23.03 -16.67 3.35
CA VAL A 279 -24.35 -17.07 2.83
C VAL A 279 -25.02 -15.89 2.13
N ILE A 280 -24.95 -14.69 2.71
CA ILE A 280 -25.49 -13.46 2.11
C ILE A 280 -24.83 -13.22 0.74
N TYR A 281 -23.50 -13.32 0.66
CA TYR A 281 -22.75 -13.07 -0.58
C TYR A 281 -23.00 -14.13 -1.64
N GLU A 282 -23.08 -15.41 -1.26
CA GLU A 282 -23.46 -16.49 -2.17
C GLU A 282 -24.85 -16.26 -2.76
N GLU A 283 -25.83 -15.88 -1.93
CA GLU A 283 -27.19 -15.60 -2.39
C GLU A 283 -27.24 -14.38 -3.33
N VAL A 284 -26.50 -13.31 -3.01
CA VAL A 284 -26.41 -12.10 -3.85
C VAL A 284 -25.81 -12.42 -5.21
N VAL A 285 -24.67 -13.12 -5.25
CA VAL A 285 -24.00 -13.51 -6.51
C VAL A 285 -24.91 -14.42 -7.34
N THR A 286 -25.52 -15.42 -6.73
CA THR A 286 -26.44 -16.34 -7.41
C THR A 286 -27.64 -15.61 -8.01
N LYS A 287 -28.33 -14.78 -7.22
CA LYS A 287 -29.46 -13.98 -7.71
C LYS A 287 -29.04 -13.03 -8.84
N HIS A 288 -27.86 -12.42 -8.73
CA HIS A 288 -27.35 -11.52 -9.75
C HIS A 288 -27.00 -12.25 -11.06
N GLN A 289 -26.32 -13.39 -11.01
CA GLN A 289 -26.00 -14.20 -12.19
C GLN A 289 -27.27 -14.68 -12.93
N ASN A 290 -28.28 -15.13 -12.18
CA ASN A 290 -29.57 -15.50 -12.74
C ASN A 290 -30.27 -14.32 -13.42
N SER A 291 -30.19 -13.13 -12.81
CA SER A 291 -30.74 -11.90 -13.37
C SER A 291 -30.01 -11.46 -14.64
N LEU A 292 -28.67 -11.55 -14.69
CA LEU A 292 -27.88 -11.21 -15.88
C LEU A 292 -28.26 -12.09 -17.08
N THR A 293 -28.45 -13.39 -16.86
CA THR A 293 -28.88 -14.34 -17.90
C THR A 293 -30.23 -13.96 -18.52
N VAL A 294 -31.13 -13.37 -17.72
CA VAL A 294 -32.46 -12.90 -18.16
C VAL A 294 -32.41 -11.47 -18.74
N SER A 295 -31.50 -10.62 -18.25
CA SER A 295 -31.41 -9.19 -18.58
C SER A 295 -30.67 -8.90 -19.88
N ILE A 296 -29.81 -9.80 -20.35
CA ILE A 296 -29.18 -9.72 -21.69
C ILE A 296 -30.25 -9.63 -22.81
N GLN A 297 -31.50 -10.04 -22.55
CA GLN A 297 -32.62 -9.92 -23.49
C GLN A 297 -33.44 -8.62 -23.36
N ARG A 298 -33.26 -7.82 -22.28
CA ARG A 298 -34.01 -6.58 -22.04
C ARG A 298 -33.04 -5.44 -21.78
N THR A 299 -32.80 -4.62 -22.80
CA THR A 299 -32.08 -3.34 -22.68
C THR A 299 -32.91 -2.38 -21.82
N LEU A 300 -32.85 -2.51 -20.50
CA LEU A 300 -33.44 -1.54 -19.60
C LEU A 300 -32.67 -0.22 -19.76
N PRO A 301 -33.36 0.92 -19.98
CA PRO A 301 -32.67 2.20 -20.04
C PRO A 301 -31.92 2.48 -18.73
N ASN A 302 -30.68 3.00 -18.79
CA ASN A 302 -29.88 3.32 -17.60
C ASN A 302 -30.63 4.19 -16.57
N ALA A 303 -31.55 5.05 -17.01
CA ALA A 303 -32.40 5.85 -16.12
C ALA A 303 -33.32 4.99 -15.22
N ALA A 304 -33.85 3.87 -15.74
CA ALA A 304 -34.68 2.95 -14.98
C ALA A 304 -33.84 2.20 -13.94
N LEU A 305 -32.69 1.64 -14.34
CA LEU A 305 -31.76 0.96 -13.43
C LEU A 305 -31.24 1.89 -12.33
N ARG A 306 -30.91 3.13 -12.68
CA ARG A 306 -30.53 4.18 -11.71
C ARG A 306 -31.63 4.44 -10.68
N THR A 307 -32.89 4.44 -11.10
CA THR A 307 -34.03 4.62 -10.19
C THR A 307 -34.22 3.39 -9.31
N GLU A 308 -34.05 2.20 -9.89
CA GLU A 308 -34.18 0.92 -9.20
C GLU A 308 -33.12 0.74 -8.12
N VAL A 309 -31.84 0.93 -8.42
CA VAL A 309 -30.73 0.77 -7.46
C VAL A 309 -30.82 1.76 -6.31
N ARG A 310 -31.21 3.01 -6.59
CA ARG A 310 -31.51 4.00 -5.54
C ARG A 310 -32.73 3.58 -4.72
N GLY A 311 -33.76 3.06 -5.37
CA GLY A 311 -34.96 2.54 -4.72
C GLY A 311 -34.65 1.39 -3.77
N ALA A 312 -33.79 0.45 -4.17
CA ALA A 312 -33.35 -0.67 -3.35
C ALA A 312 -32.64 -0.21 -2.07
N LEU A 313 -31.68 0.72 -2.19
CA LEU A 313 -31.03 1.30 -1.01
C LEU A 313 -32.03 2.06 -0.11
N ILE A 314 -32.93 2.85 -0.69
CA ILE A 314 -33.94 3.58 0.08
C ILE A 314 -34.86 2.63 0.85
N ARG A 315 -35.25 1.49 0.26
CA ARG A 315 -36.03 0.45 0.96
C ARG A 315 -35.26 -0.13 2.14
N LEU A 316 -34.00 -0.53 1.93
CA LEU A 316 -33.14 -1.04 3.00
C LEU A 316 -33.02 -0.02 4.15
N LEU A 317 -32.72 1.24 3.84
CA LEU A 317 -32.63 2.30 4.84
C LEU A 317 -33.96 2.53 5.58
N LYS A 318 -35.10 2.47 4.87
CA LYS A 318 -36.42 2.57 5.52
C LYS A 318 -36.70 1.39 6.45
N ASN A 319 -36.30 0.18 6.07
CA ASN A 319 -36.47 -1.00 6.91
C ASN A 319 -35.60 -0.88 8.17
N MET A 320 -34.35 -0.44 8.04
CA MET A 320 -33.50 -0.12 9.20
C MET A 320 -34.14 0.94 10.11
N ASP A 321 -34.73 1.99 9.54
CA ASP A 321 -35.42 3.04 10.28
C ASP A 321 -36.68 2.53 11.00
N GLN A 322 -37.39 1.55 10.45
CA GLN A 322 -38.57 0.94 11.06
C GLN A 322 -38.23 0.04 12.25
N LEU A 323 -37.00 -0.47 12.32
CA LEU A 323 -36.52 -1.27 13.45
C LEU A 323 -36.24 -0.42 14.70
N VAL A 324 -36.38 0.90 14.65
CA VAL A 324 -36.08 1.78 15.80
C VAL A 324 -37.16 2.84 16.03
N PRO A 325 -37.33 3.33 17.28
CA PRO A 325 -38.29 4.38 17.59
C PRO A 325 -37.94 5.70 16.89
N GLU A 326 -38.94 6.58 16.74
CA GLU A 326 -38.78 7.85 16.04
C GLU A 326 -37.71 8.77 16.68
N SER A 327 -37.56 8.74 18.00
CA SER A 327 -36.50 9.47 18.70
C SER A 327 -35.11 9.09 18.19
N ALA A 328 -34.82 7.79 18.11
CA ALA A 328 -33.55 7.28 17.60
C ALA A 328 -33.34 7.61 16.10
N ARG A 329 -34.42 7.62 15.30
CA ARG A 329 -34.39 8.06 13.89
C ARG A 329 -33.97 9.51 13.74
N ARG A 330 -34.48 10.40 14.59
CA ARG A 330 -34.16 11.84 14.56
C ARG A 330 -32.69 12.08 14.89
N GLU A 331 -32.10 11.32 15.81
CA GLU A 331 -30.68 11.42 16.18
C GLU A 331 -29.73 11.07 15.03
N GLN A 332 -30.15 10.17 14.13
CA GLN A 332 -29.37 9.77 12.94
C GLN A 332 -29.68 10.60 11.69
N SER A 333 -30.50 11.65 11.80
CA SER A 333 -30.82 12.51 10.67
C SER A 333 -29.57 13.21 10.13
N GLY A 334 -29.35 13.12 8.82
CA GLY A 334 -28.21 13.73 8.15
C GLY A 334 -26.85 13.05 8.40
N ARG A 335 -26.83 11.87 9.03
CA ARG A 335 -25.64 11.04 9.23
C ARG A 335 -25.58 9.89 8.21
N VAL A 336 -24.40 9.30 8.07
CA VAL A 336 -24.21 8.04 7.34
C VAL A 336 -24.82 6.92 8.18
N LYS A 337 -25.66 6.09 7.58
CA LYS A 337 -26.31 4.94 8.22
C LYS A 337 -25.69 3.61 7.82
N LEU A 338 -25.07 3.55 6.63
CA LEU A 338 -24.48 2.34 6.07
C LEU A 338 -23.09 2.64 5.50
N VAL A 339 -22.11 1.79 5.78
CA VAL A 339 -20.77 1.85 5.19
C VAL A 339 -20.51 0.57 4.40
N CYS A 340 -20.12 0.68 3.14
CA CYS A 340 -19.58 -0.45 2.39
C CYS A 340 -18.07 -0.32 2.33
N SER A 341 -17.33 -1.34 2.75
CA SER A 341 -15.86 -1.30 2.72
C SER A 341 -15.30 -2.36 1.80
N PHE A 342 -14.39 -2.00 0.91
CA PHE A 342 -13.69 -2.91 0.01
C PHE A 342 -12.23 -3.02 0.44
N ASP A 343 -11.91 -4.11 1.12
CA ASP A 343 -10.54 -4.47 1.45
C ASP A 343 -9.84 -5.09 0.24
N GLU A 344 -8.55 -4.81 0.11
CA GLU A 344 -7.72 -5.23 -1.04
C GLU A 344 -8.28 -4.79 -2.39
N ALA A 345 -8.81 -3.56 -2.45
CA ALA A 345 -9.39 -2.98 -3.66
C ALA A 345 -8.36 -2.80 -4.80
N ASP A 346 -7.06 -2.94 -4.54
CA ASP A 346 -6.05 -3.00 -5.59
C ASP A 346 -6.26 -4.15 -6.57
N VAL A 347 -6.93 -5.24 -6.17
CA VAL A 347 -7.28 -6.31 -7.11
C VAL A 347 -8.09 -5.78 -8.30
N LEU A 348 -9.04 -4.86 -8.04
CA LEU A 348 -9.84 -4.22 -9.09
C LEU A 348 -9.04 -3.15 -9.84
N ALA A 349 -8.20 -2.38 -9.14
CA ALA A 349 -7.43 -1.30 -9.76
C ALA A 349 -6.32 -1.81 -10.71
N LEU A 350 -5.85 -3.05 -10.49
CA LEU A 350 -4.91 -3.73 -11.37
C LEU A 350 -5.57 -4.42 -12.57
N GLN A 351 -6.91 -4.54 -12.57
CA GLN A 351 -7.65 -5.15 -13.66
C GLN A 351 -8.03 -4.11 -14.70
N GLU A 352 -7.43 -4.22 -15.89
CA GLU A 352 -7.81 -3.38 -17.03
C GLU A 352 -9.19 -3.76 -17.57
N VAL A 353 -9.88 -2.75 -18.09
CA VAL A 353 -11.23 -2.86 -18.66
C VAL A 353 -11.21 -2.47 -20.15
N PRO A 354 -10.79 -3.37 -21.06
CA PRO A 354 -10.62 -3.03 -22.47
C PRO A 354 -11.92 -2.58 -23.15
N GLY A 355 -13.08 -3.04 -22.67
CA GLY A 355 -14.40 -2.58 -23.13
C GLY A 355 -14.80 -1.19 -22.64
N ASN A 356 -14.06 -0.61 -21.69
CA ASN A 356 -14.34 0.68 -21.09
C ASN A 356 -13.08 1.57 -21.09
N ALA A 357 -12.77 2.14 -22.24
CA ALA A 357 -11.60 3.01 -22.42
C ALA A 357 -11.66 4.29 -21.57
N GLU A 358 -12.84 4.67 -21.04
CA GLU A 358 -13.01 5.89 -20.23
C GLU A 358 -12.56 5.72 -18.78
N GLU A 359 -12.70 4.52 -18.21
CA GLU A 359 -12.42 4.27 -16.79
C GLU A 359 -11.02 3.70 -16.53
N GLY A 360 -10.36 3.11 -17.53
CA GLY A 360 -8.97 2.66 -17.44
C GLY A 360 -8.74 1.39 -16.62
N ASN A 361 -9.44 1.19 -15.49
CA ASN A 361 -9.45 -0.06 -14.71
C ASN A 361 -10.82 -0.31 -14.05
N LEU A 362 -11.00 -1.50 -13.47
CA LEU A 362 -12.26 -1.93 -12.88
C LEU A 362 -12.61 -1.21 -11.57
N TYR A 363 -11.60 -0.77 -10.80
CA TYR A 363 -11.82 0.05 -9.61
C TYR A 363 -12.43 1.41 -9.95
N ASP A 364 -11.92 2.06 -11.01
CA ASP A 364 -12.43 3.33 -11.51
C ASP A 364 -13.87 3.18 -12.01
N ALA A 365 -14.17 2.10 -12.76
CA ALA A 365 -15.53 1.78 -13.20
C ALA A 365 -16.49 1.57 -12.01
N LEU A 366 -16.05 0.85 -10.97
CA LEU A 366 -16.82 0.73 -9.73
C LEU A 366 -17.04 2.10 -9.10
N CYS A 367 -16.00 2.92 -8.91
CA CYS A 367 -16.12 4.26 -8.32
C CYS A 367 -17.12 5.17 -9.07
N SER A 368 -17.11 5.16 -10.40
CA SER A 368 -18.08 5.89 -11.22
C SER A 368 -19.51 5.40 -11.00
N SER A 369 -19.71 4.07 -10.93
CA SER A 369 -21.04 3.50 -10.67
C SER A 369 -21.63 3.92 -9.31
N LEU A 370 -20.78 4.25 -8.33
CA LEU A 370 -21.21 4.62 -6.98
C LEU A 370 -21.77 6.05 -6.87
N ASP A 371 -21.53 6.96 -7.84
CA ASP A 371 -22.10 8.32 -7.81
C ASP A 371 -23.64 8.28 -7.82
N VAL A 372 -24.23 7.18 -8.27
CA VAL A 372 -25.67 6.92 -8.21
C VAL A 372 -26.24 7.05 -6.80
N PHE A 373 -25.44 6.77 -5.76
CA PHE A 373 -25.84 6.83 -4.35
C PHE A 373 -25.65 8.20 -3.71
N ARG A 374 -25.14 9.18 -4.46
CA ARG A 374 -24.93 10.53 -3.96
C ARG A 374 -26.18 11.10 -3.28
N GLY A 375 -25.96 11.67 -2.10
CA GLY A 375 -26.99 12.26 -1.25
C GLY A 375 -27.81 11.27 -0.42
N LEU A 376 -27.61 9.95 -0.57
CA LEU A 376 -28.23 8.93 0.28
C LEU A 376 -27.31 8.61 1.49
N PRO A 377 -27.84 8.21 2.66
CA PRO A 377 -27.09 7.88 3.89
C PRO A 377 -26.10 6.69 3.84
N ILE A 378 -25.33 6.55 2.76
CA ILE A 378 -24.33 5.50 2.54
C ILE A 378 -22.96 6.13 2.22
N PHE A 379 -21.89 5.47 2.65
CA PHE A 379 -20.52 5.86 2.31
C PHE A 379 -19.68 4.63 1.96
N PHE A 380 -18.74 4.78 1.03
CA PHE A 380 -17.88 3.69 0.58
C PHE A 380 -16.42 3.94 0.98
N VAL A 381 -15.74 2.92 1.50
CA VAL A 381 -14.34 3.01 1.92
C VAL A 381 -13.52 1.95 1.18
N PHE A 382 -12.50 2.37 0.47
CA PHE A 382 -11.59 1.47 -0.26
C PHE A 382 -10.26 1.36 0.48
N LEU A 383 -9.88 0.15 0.87
CA LEU A 383 -8.60 -0.12 1.51
C LEU A 383 -7.68 -0.75 0.46
N SER A 384 -6.40 -0.40 0.52
CA SER A 384 -5.36 -1.11 -0.23
C SER A 384 -4.25 -1.55 0.70
N THR A 385 -3.79 -2.78 0.57
CA THR A 385 -2.50 -3.17 1.15
C THR A 385 -1.34 -2.91 0.20
N ASN A 386 -1.57 -2.82 -1.12
CA ASN A 386 -0.58 -2.29 -2.05
C ASN A 386 -0.17 -0.87 -1.66
N SER A 387 -0.97 -0.13 -0.89
CA SER A 387 -0.65 1.19 -0.31
C SER A 387 -0.09 2.22 -1.30
N GLN A 388 -0.15 1.91 -2.61
CA GLN A 388 0.20 2.79 -3.69
C GLN A 388 -0.90 3.83 -3.74
N VAL A 389 -0.61 5.00 -3.20
CA VAL A 389 -1.48 6.18 -3.36
C VAL A 389 -1.80 6.36 -4.84
N ALA A 390 -0.83 6.13 -5.73
CA ALA A 390 -1.02 6.18 -7.18
C ALA A 390 -2.11 5.23 -7.73
N LEU A 391 -2.46 4.16 -7.03
CA LEU A 391 -3.38 3.15 -7.54
C LEU A 391 -4.84 3.47 -7.19
N LEU A 392 -5.14 3.75 -5.91
CA LEU A 392 -6.51 4.06 -5.48
C LEU A 392 -6.83 5.56 -5.40
N ALA A 393 -5.80 6.39 -5.28
CA ALA A 393 -5.93 7.84 -5.18
C ALA A 393 -4.83 8.56 -6.00
N PRO A 394 -4.74 8.34 -7.32
CA PRO A 394 -3.75 9.03 -8.14
C PRO A 394 -3.96 10.55 -8.12
N PRO A 395 -2.89 11.36 -8.31
CA PRO A 395 -3.04 12.76 -8.69
C PRO A 395 -3.74 12.90 -10.03
N LYS A 396 -4.32 14.07 -10.29
CA LYS A 396 -5.12 14.35 -11.49
C LYS A 396 -4.37 14.01 -12.79
N SER A 397 -3.06 14.28 -12.82
CA SER A 397 -2.18 13.99 -13.97
C SER A 397 -2.03 12.50 -14.27
N ARG A 398 -2.15 11.64 -13.26
CA ARG A 398 -1.98 10.18 -13.34
C ARG A 398 -3.29 9.38 -13.34
N SER A 399 -4.42 10.02 -13.00
CA SER A 399 -5.75 9.40 -13.06
C SER A 399 -6.03 8.90 -14.47
N LYS A 400 -6.51 7.66 -14.63
CA LYS A 400 -6.91 7.14 -15.95
C LYS A 400 -8.37 7.47 -16.26
N SER A 401 -9.24 7.33 -15.26
CA SER A 401 -10.65 7.70 -15.36
C SER A 401 -10.87 9.14 -15.82
N ILE A 402 -11.64 9.30 -16.90
CA ILE A 402 -12.09 10.60 -17.43
C ILE A 402 -13.02 11.27 -16.43
N ALA A 403 -13.95 10.52 -15.84
CA ALA A 403 -14.94 11.04 -14.91
C ALA A 403 -14.28 11.54 -13.61
N ALA A 404 -13.32 10.77 -13.06
CA ALA A 404 -12.55 11.20 -11.90
C ALA A 404 -11.69 12.45 -12.21
N LYS A 405 -11.09 12.55 -13.41
CA LYS A 405 -10.35 13.75 -13.84
C LYS A 405 -11.24 14.99 -13.93
N GLN A 406 -12.43 14.85 -14.50
CA GLN A 406 -13.39 15.94 -14.66
C GLN A 406 -13.85 16.48 -13.30
N HIS A 407 -14.03 15.59 -12.33
CA HIS A 407 -14.54 15.92 -11.00
C HIS A 407 -13.49 15.87 -9.89
N PHE A 408 -12.21 15.97 -10.21
CA PHE A 408 -11.12 15.72 -9.27
C PHE A 408 -11.19 16.54 -7.96
N GLY A 409 -11.58 17.83 -8.05
CA GLY A 409 -11.74 18.70 -6.86
C GLY A 409 -12.89 18.32 -5.94
N SER A 410 -13.74 17.37 -6.35
CA SER A 410 -14.83 16.81 -5.54
C SER A 410 -14.43 15.53 -4.81
N LEU A 411 -13.33 14.90 -5.20
CA LEU A 411 -12.85 13.67 -4.57
C LEU A 411 -12.44 13.94 -3.12
N VAL A 412 -12.80 12.99 -2.24
CA VAL A 412 -12.39 13.03 -0.84
C VAL A 412 -10.88 12.74 -0.78
N ALA A 413 -10.18 13.45 0.11
CA ALA A 413 -8.78 13.15 0.39
C ALA A 413 -8.66 11.76 1.05
N PRO A 414 -7.61 10.98 0.75
CA PRO A 414 -7.42 9.68 1.41
C PRO A 414 -7.33 9.83 2.92
N PHE A 415 -8.01 8.94 3.65
CA PHE A 415 -7.76 8.76 5.08
C PHE A 415 -6.41 8.06 5.25
N THR A 416 -5.59 8.55 6.18
CA THR A 416 -4.21 8.04 6.38
C THR A 416 -3.95 7.65 7.83
N GLU A 417 -4.78 8.14 8.74
CA GLU A 417 -4.71 7.88 10.17
C GLU A 417 -5.00 6.40 10.44
N THR A 418 -4.00 5.70 10.96
CA THR A 418 -4.10 4.28 11.34
C THR A 418 -3.47 4.04 12.71
N PRO A 419 -3.89 2.97 13.42
CA PRO A 419 -3.40 2.68 14.75
C PRO A 419 -1.87 2.56 14.84
N PHE A 420 -1.31 3.18 15.89
CA PHE A 420 0.10 3.14 16.25
C PHE A 420 0.22 3.28 17.77
N ASP A 421 1.18 2.62 18.40
CA ASP A 421 1.36 2.56 19.86
C ASP A 421 0.08 2.17 20.61
N CYS A 422 -0.59 1.13 20.12
CA CYS A 422 -1.90 0.69 20.62
C CYS A 422 -1.81 -0.48 21.61
N SER A 423 -0.62 -0.82 22.14
CA SER A 423 -0.53 -1.82 23.20
C SER A 423 -1.38 -1.40 24.41
N PRO A 424 -2.08 -2.33 25.07
CA PRO A 424 -2.81 -2.05 26.32
C PRO A 424 -1.88 -1.60 27.45
N LYS A 425 -0.56 -1.80 27.31
CA LYS A 425 0.46 -1.34 28.28
C LYS A 425 0.80 0.15 28.11
N PHE A 426 0.24 0.86 27.12
CA PHE A 426 0.49 2.29 26.96
C PHE A 426 -0.45 3.18 27.79
N PRO A 427 0.06 4.34 28.29
CA PRO A 427 1.45 4.79 28.21
C PRO A 427 2.36 3.92 29.09
N LEU A 428 3.56 3.59 28.60
CA LEU A 428 4.53 2.82 29.38
C LEU A 428 4.94 3.61 30.64
N PRO A 429 5.05 2.97 31.81
CA PRO A 429 5.56 3.61 33.02
C PRO A 429 6.96 4.21 32.80
N ARG A 430 7.25 5.34 33.45
CA ARG A 430 8.57 5.98 33.36
C ARG A 430 9.67 5.21 34.09
N ASP A 431 9.29 4.48 35.13
CA ASP A 431 10.18 3.74 36.01
C ASP A 431 9.82 2.25 35.98
N GLY A 432 10.76 1.37 36.34
CA GLY A 432 10.51 -0.08 36.45
C GLY A 432 10.90 -0.91 35.23
N HIS A 433 11.62 -0.32 34.26
CA HIS A 433 12.19 -1.05 33.13
C HIS A 433 13.72 -1.04 33.21
N THR A 434 14.34 -2.21 33.17
CA THR A 434 15.80 -2.32 33.05
C THR A 434 16.22 -2.22 31.58
N LEU A 435 17.51 -1.92 31.34
CA LEU A 435 18.06 -1.97 29.99
C LEU A 435 17.92 -3.36 29.34
N LEU A 436 17.99 -4.43 30.14
CA LEU A 436 17.81 -5.80 29.66
C LEU A 436 16.36 -6.08 29.26
N ASP A 437 15.39 -5.45 29.92
CA ASP A 437 13.97 -5.64 29.59
C ASP A 437 13.62 -4.95 28.27
N ILE A 438 14.10 -3.72 28.07
CA ILE A 438 13.70 -2.90 26.91
C ILE A 438 14.28 -3.37 25.58
N ILE A 439 15.33 -4.21 25.61
CA ILE A 439 15.94 -4.81 24.41
C ILE A 439 15.27 -6.12 24.00
N THR A 440 14.31 -6.63 24.78
CA THR A 440 13.57 -7.86 24.44
C THR A 440 12.60 -7.62 23.29
N VAL A 441 12.36 -8.66 22.48
CA VAL A 441 11.36 -8.62 21.41
C VAL A 441 9.98 -8.37 21.98
N GLU A 442 9.68 -8.96 23.14
CA GLU A 442 8.42 -8.83 23.86
C GLU A 442 8.12 -7.38 24.23
N PHE A 443 9.14 -6.64 24.69
CA PHE A 443 9.02 -5.22 24.98
C PHE A 443 8.91 -4.39 23.69
N MET A 444 9.80 -4.63 22.72
CA MET A 444 9.80 -3.92 21.43
C MET A 444 8.46 -4.05 20.70
N ALA A 445 7.84 -5.24 20.74
CA ALA A 445 6.55 -5.52 20.11
C ALA A 445 5.37 -4.77 20.72
N GLN A 446 5.53 -4.20 21.93
CA GLN A 446 4.51 -3.33 22.51
C GLN A 446 4.43 -2.00 21.77
N LEU A 447 5.55 -1.53 21.20
CA LEU A 447 5.69 -0.24 20.52
C LEU A 447 5.41 -0.36 19.02
N GLY A 448 5.01 0.74 18.42
CA GLY A 448 4.83 0.87 16.99
C GLY A 448 3.53 0.30 16.47
N ARG A 449 3.62 -0.53 15.43
CA ARG A 449 2.45 -1.07 14.74
C ARG A 449 1.72 -2.11 15.60
N PRO A 450 0.38 -2.16 15.55
CA PRO A 450 -0.39 -3.18 16.26
C PRO A 450 -0.07 -4.62 15.83
N LEU A 451 0.47 -4.82 14.62
CA LEU A 451 0.84 -6.13 14.10
C LEU A 451 1.69 -6.93 15.10
N TRP A 452 2.73 -6.31 15.65
CA TRP A 452 3.72 -7.00 16.49
C TRP A 452 3.11 -7.47 17.80
N GLY A 453 2.52 -6.55 18.57
CA GLY A 453 1.90 -6.89 19.85
C GLY A 453 0.71 -7.85 19.69
N SER A 454 -0.07 -7.74 18.61
CA SER A 454 -1.19 -8.66 18.37
C SER A 454 -0.71 -10.09 18.07
N LEU A 455 0.38 -10.24 17.31
CA LEU A 455 0.98 -11.55 17.05
C LEU A 455 1.61 -12.16 18.30
N LEU A 456 2.27 -11.34 19.13
CA LEU A 456 2.87 -11.81 20.39
C LEU A 456 1.81 -12.36 21.35
N ASN A 457 0.73 -11.60 21.54
CA ASN A 457 -0.34 -11.93 22.48
C ASN A 457 -1.21 -13.10 21.99
N ALA A 458 -1.23 -13.39 20.69
CA ALA A 458 -2.04 -14.47 20.13
C ALA A 458 -1.58 -15.87 20.54
N MET A 459 -0.36 -16.01 21.06
CA MET A 459 0.21 -17.26 21.57
C MET A 459 0.37 -17.30 23.10
N GLU A 460 -0.03 -16.24 23.81
CA GLU A 460 -0.10 -16.29 25.27
C GLU A 460 -1.36 -17.07 25.70
N PRO A 461 -1.27 -18.05 26.60
CA PRO A 461 -2.47 -18.69 27.15
C PRO A 461 -3.32 -17.62 27.84
N GLU A 462 -4.64 -17.59 27.58
CA GLU A 462 -5.52 -16.62 28.24
C GLU A 462 -5.33 -16.70 29.76
N PRO A 463 -5.15 -15.57 30.47
CA PRO A 463 -5.20 -15.59 31.92
C PRO A 463 -6.59 -16.06 32.34
N GLU A 464 -6.65 -17.08 33.21
CA GLU A 464 -7.89 -17.50 33.84
C GLU A 464 -8.61 -16.28 34.43
N PRO A 465 -9.94 -16.15 34.26
CA PRO A 465 -10.66 -15.01 34.79
C PRO A 465 -10.42 -14.91 36.30
N GLU A 466 -9.93 -13.74 36.75
CA GLU A 466 -9.70 -13.48 38.17
C GLU A 466 -10.97 -13.81 38.96
N PRO A 467 -10.88 -14.63 40.03
CA PRO A 467 -12.04 -14.96 40.84
C PRO A 467 -12.59 -13.68 41.48
N GLU A 468 -13.91 -13.47 41.35
CA GLU A 468 -14.61 -12.33 41.91
C GLU A 468 -14.18 -12.06 43.36
N PRO A 469 -14.00 -10.78 43.76
CA PRO A 469 -13.52 -10.46 45.08
C PRO A 469 -14.54 -10.92 46.13
N LYS A 470 -14.17 -11.98 46.87
CA LYS A 470 -14.91 -12.41 48.06
C LYS A 470 -14.91 -11.26 49.06
N SER A 471 -16.11 -10.80 49.40
CA SER A 471 -16.34 -9.82 50.46
C SER A 471 -15.87 -10.38 51.80
N GLU A 472 -14.77 -9.86 52.35
CA GLU A 472 -14.37 -10.13 53.73
C GLU A 472 -15.02 -9.14 54.71
N PRO A 473 -15.44 -9.60 55.91
CA PRO A 473 -16.11 -8.78 56.93
C PRO A 473 -15.12 -7.96 57.78
N PRO A 474 -15.58 -6.95 58.54
CA PRO A 474 -14.70 -5.96 59.14
C PRO A 474 -14.05 -6.50 60.41
N SER A 475 -12.72 -6.38 60.53
CA SER A 475 -12.07 -6.49 61.84
C SER A 475 -11.04 -5.37 62.04
N GLN A 476 -11.18 -4.74 63.20
CA GLN A 476 -10.34 -3.69 63.75
C GLN A 476 -9.05 -4.31 64.32
N GLY A 477 -7.93 -3.59 64.24
CA GLY A 477 -6.75 -3.93 65.04
C GLY A 477 -5.46 -3.28 64.55
N LYS A 478 -5.01 -2.24 65.25
CA LYS A 478 -3.68 -1.65 65.10
C LYS A 478 -2.60 -2.66 65.53
N SER A 479 -1.64 -2.95 64.64
CA SER A 479 -0.27 -3.28 65.03
C SER A 479 0.68 -3.20 63.83
N THR A 480 1.70 -2.35 63.96
CA THR A 480 2.85 -2.23 63.07
C THR A 480 3.65 -3.55 63.02
N PRO A 481 4.09 -4.04 61.85
CA PRO A 481 5.17 -5.01 61.75
C PRO A 481 6.48 -4.36 61.22
N PRO A 482 7.63 -5.02 61.44
CA PRO A 482 8.95 -4.41 61.36
C PRO A 482 9.48 -4.32 59.93
N VAL A 483 10.48 -3.46 59.76
CA VAL A 483 11.33 -3.34 58.57
C VAL A 483 11.92 -4.70 58.19
N SER A 484 11.39 -5.32 57.14
CA SER A 484 11.97 -6.51 56.51
C SER A 484 12.91 -6.07 55.38
N ALA A 485 14.09 -6.68 55.35
CA ALA A 485 15.14 -6.52 54.35
C ALA A 485 14.62 -6.66 52.90
N PRO A 486 15.28 -6.03 51.90
CA PRO A 486 14.90 -6.17 50.51
C PRO A 486 14.95 -7.66 50.09
N PRO A 487 14.03 -8.12 49.22
CA PRO A 487 14.07 -9.49 48.74
C PRO A 487 15.37 -9.71 47.95
N PRO A 488 15.94 -10.93 47.99
CA PRO A 488 17.09 -11.25 47.16
C PRO A 488 16.68 -11.05 45.70
N ALA A 489 17.57 -10.43 44.91
CA ALA A 489 17.42 -10.27 43.48
C ALA A 489 16.98 -11.61 42.88
N THR A 490 15.74 -11.68 42.41
CA THR A 490 15.27 -12.78 41.58
C THR A 490 16.24 -12.89 40.42
N ALA A 491 16.84 -14.07 40.29
CA ALA A 491 17.68 -14.40 39.15
C ALA A 491 16.94 -14.01 37.85
N PRO A 492 17.67 -13.53 36.82
CA PRO A 492 17.03 -13.22 35.54
C PRO A 492 16.23 -14.45 35.10
N PRO A 493 15.02 -14.26 34.55
CA PRO A 493 14.21 -15.38 34.09
C PRO A 493 15.08 -16.25 33.19
N SER A 494 15.18 -17.53 33.55
CA SER A 494 15.89 -18.52 32.75
C SER A 494 15.37 -18.43 31.31
N LEU A 495 16.28 -18.32 30.35
CA LEU A 495 16.09 -18.31 28.88
C LEU A 495 15.29 -19.49 28.30
N GLN A 496 14.62 -20.30 29.13
CA GLN A 496 13.95 -21.55 28.77
C GLN A 496 12.45 -21.39 28.48
N ASN A 497 11.84 -20.22 28.73
CA ASN A 497 10.45 -19.92 28.37
C ASN A 497 10.37 -18.76 27.36
N LEU A 498 11.15 -18.80 26.29
CA LEU A 498 11.04 -17.82 25.20
C LEU A 498 9.72 -18.08 24.45
N ASN A 499 8.90 -17.04 24.28
CA ASN A 499 7.70 -17.11 23.46
C ASN A 499 8.14 -17.47 22.03
N PRO A 500 7.68 -18.59 21.43
CA PRO A 500 8.10 -19.01 20.09
C PRO A 500 7.84 -17.92 19.03
N MET A 501 6.81 -17.08 19.21
CA MET A 501 6.56 -15.93 18.33
C MET A 501 7.63 -14.85 18.42
N ALA A 502 8.26 -14.66 19.58
CA ALA A 502 9.33 -13.69 19.73
C ALA A 502 10.54 -14.08 18.86
N ALA A 503 10.80 -15.38 18.68
CA ALA A 503 11.85 -15.88 17.80
C ALA A 503 11.52 -15.67 16.30
N GLU A 504 10.25 -15.75 15.90
CA GLU A 504 9.81 -15.56 14.51
C GLU A 504 9.60 -14.09 14.12
N MET A 505 9.44 -13.20 15.10
CA MET A 505 9.05 -11.81 14.85
C MET A 505 10.10 -11.00 14.10
N ILE A 506 11.38 -11.12 14.47
CA ILE A 506 12.46 -10.40 13.79
C ILE A 506 12.66 -10.92 12.35
N PRO A 507 12.72 -12.24 12.08
CA PRO A 507 12.68 -12.78 10.71
C PRO A 507 11.50 -12.25 9.89
N LEU A 508 10.29 -12.23 10.47
CA LEU A 508 9.11 -11.68 9.82
C LEU A 508 9.23 -10.18 9.52
N ALA A 509 9.80 -9.41 10.44
CA ALA A 509 10.06 -7.99 10.25
C ALA A 509 11.07 -7.75 9.11
N ARG A 510 12.12 -8.57 9.03
CA ARG A 510 13.13 -8.53 7.95
C ARG A 510 12.51 -8.82 6.58
N THR A 511 11.71 -9.89 6.46
CA THR A 511 11.04 -10.24 5.19
C THR A 511 10.03 -9.17 4.75
N LYS A 512 9.24 -8.63 5.68
CA LYS A 512 8.32 -7.51 5.39
C LYS A 512 9.05 -6.22 5.04
N LEU A 513 10.17 -5.91 5.71
CA LEU A 513 10.94 -4.69 5.45
C LEU A 513 11.61 -4.74 4.08
N LEU A 514 12.14 -5.90 3.67
CA LEU A 514 12.81 -6.08 2.38
C LEU A 514 11.87 -6.51 1.26
N SER A 515 10.58 -6.73 1.54
CA SER A 515 9.60 -7.22 0.57
C SER A 515 10.07 -8.50 -0.13
N CYS A 516 10.31 -9.57 0.63
CA CYS A 516 10.70 -10.87 0.09
C CYS A 516 9.96 -12.03 0.78
N ASP A 517 9.75 -13.13 0.06
CA ASP A 517 9.07 -14.32 0.58
C ASP A 517 9.95 -15.09 1.58
N ALA A 518 11.26 -15.13 1.33
CA ALA A 518 12.25 -15.71 2.21
C ALA A 518 13.54 -14.87 2.18
N LEU A 519 14.24 -14.86 3.31
CA LEU A 519 15.58 -14.29 3.38
C LEU A 519 16.57 -15.25 2.71
N PRO A 520 17.56 -14.75 1.96
CA PRO A 520 18.64 -15.60 1.45
C PRO A 520 19.34 -16.31 2.60
N GLU A 521 19.66 -17.58 2.44
CA GLU A 521 20.55 -18.27 3.39
C GLU A 521 21.95 -17.68 3.26
N PHE A 522 22.58 -17.36 4.38
CA PHE A 522 23.94 -16.81 4.41
C PHE A 522 24.92 -17.93 4.72
N THR A 523 25.17 -18.78 3.73
CA THR A 523 26.22 -19.82 3.80
C THR A 523 27.45 -19.36 3.01
N HIS A 524 28.60 -20.01 3.23
CA HIS A 524 29.81 -19.79 2.42
C HIS A 524 29.59 -20.05 0.91
N GLU A 525 28.49 -20.72 0.54
CA GLU A 525 28.12 -21.08 -0.83
C GLU A 525 27.21 -20.05 -1.50
N THR A 526 26.62 -19.12 -0.75
CA THR A 526 25.79 -18.05 -1.31
C THR A 526 26.67 -17.06 -2.06
N LYS A 527 26.62 -17.14 -3.39
CA LYS A 527 27.44 -16.31 -4.27
C LYS A 527 27.15 -14.83 -4.05
N VAL A 528 28.20 -14.00 -4.04
CA VAL A 528 28.12 -12.53 -3.98
C VAL A 528 27.14 -11.96 -5.01
N GLU A 529 27.06 -12.58 -6.19
CA GLU A 529 26.10 -12.25 -7.26
C GLU A 529 24.63 -12.36 -6.82
N VAL A 530 24.27 -13.35 -6.02
CA VAL A 530 22.90 -13.54 -5.52
C VAL A 530 22.57 -12.44 -4.52
N LEU A 531 23.51 -12.13 -3.63
CA LEU A 531 23.32 -11.10 -2.62
C LEU A 531 23.31 -9.69 -3.22
N SER A 532 24.11 -9.42 -4.26
CA SER A 532 24.10 -8.13 -4.96
C SER A 532 22.79 -7.88 -5.69
N GLN A 533 22.19 -8.92 -6.28
CA GLN A 533 20.83 -8.86 -6.85
C GLN A 533 19.76 -8.69 -5.78
N PHE A 534 19.95 -9.29 -4.60
CA PHE A 534 19.02 -9.17 -3.50
C PHE A 534 19.05 -7.78 -2.85
N TYR A 535 20.21 -7.23 -2.50
CA TYR A 535 20.32 -5.91 -1.89
C TYR A 535 20.35 -4.79 -2.95
N THR A 536 19.19 -4.54 -3.55
CA THR A 536 19.02 -3.43 -4.49
C THR A 536 19.31 -2.07 -3.84
N PRO A 537 19.62 -1.03 -4.62
CA PRO A 537 19.82 0.33 -4.09
C PRO A 537 18.64 0.81 -3.22
N LEU A 538 17.40 0.47 -3.59
CA LEU A 538 16.21 0.79 -2.81
C LEU A 538 16.21 0.07 -1.45
N ARG A 539 16.47 -1.24 -1.42
CA ARG A 539 16.55 -2.02 -0.17
C ARG A 539 17.63 -1.50 0.76
N LYS A 540 18.82 -1.19 0.23
CA LYS A 540 19.89 -0.55 1.01
C LYS A 540 19.42 0.76 1.64
N ARG A 541 18.80 1.65 0.87
CA ARG A 541 18.24 2.92 1.38
C ARG A 541 17.18 2.71 2.45
N ILE A 542 16.27 1.77 2.28
CA ILE A 542 15.24 1.42 3.27
C ILE A 542 15.89 1.06 4.61
N LEU A 543 16.92 0.19 4.59
CA LEU A 543 17.63 -0.20 5.80
C LEU A 543 18.25 0.99 6.52
N ALA A 544 18.86 1.92 5.78
CA ALA A 544 19.39 3.13 6.36
C ALA A 544 18.28 4.03 6.92
N GLU A 545 17.20 4.21 6.17
CA GLU A 545 16.14 5.12 6.54
C GLU A 545 15.40 4.73 7.82
N VAL A 546 15.15 3.45 8.03
CA VAL A 546 14.58 2.95 9.28
C VAL A 546 15.44 3.35 10.49
N ARG A 547 16.76 3.47 10.30
CA ARG A 547 17.73 3.75 11.38
C ARG A 547 17.97 5.25 11.59
N VAL A 548 17.91 6.07 10.55
CA VAL A 548 18.32 7.49 10.61
C VAL A 548 17.28 8.49 10.11
N CYS A 549 16.11 8.06 9.63
CA CYS A 549 15.03 8.90 9.12
C CYS A 549 15.47 9.93 8.06
N LEU A 550 15.69 9.47 6.83
CA LEU A 550 16.05 10.34 5.70
C LEU A 550 14.87 11.24 5.30
N ASN A 551 15.18 12.49 4.97
CA ASN A 551 14.21 13.45 4.43
C ASN A 551 14.28 13.47 2.91
N TYR A 552 13.11 13.46 2.26
CA TYR A 552 12.97 13.43 0.81
C TYR A 552 12.31 14.71 0.31
N GLU A 553 12.72 15.17 -0.88
CA GLU A 553 12.12 16.34 -1.54
C GLU A 553 10.81 15.96 -2.25
N PRO A 554 9.63 16.36 -1.74
CA PRO A 554 8.33 15.89 -2.23
C PRO A 554 7.95 16.42 -3.62
N SER A 555 8.60 17.48 -4.11
CA SER A 555 8.31 18.06 -5.43
C SER A 555 8.81 17.23 -6.62
N ARG A 556 9.61 16.19 -6.37
CA ARG A 556 10.23 15.37 -7.43
C ARG A 556 9.39 14.13 -7.73
N GLN A 557 9.11 13.91 -9.02
CA GLN A 557 8.36 12.75 -9.49
C GLN A 557 9.02 11.41 -9.10
N LYS A 558 10.35 11.31 -9.24
CA LYS A 558 11.10 10.11 -8.86
C LYS A 558 10.94 9.79 -7.37
N THR A 559 10.99 10.82 -6.53
CA THR A 559 10.74 10.71 -5.10
C THR A 559 9.33 10.19 -4.82
N TYR A 560 8.32 10.69 -5.53
CA TYR A 560 6.95 10.21 -5.39
C TYR A 560 6.84 8.70 -5.64
N ASP A 561 7.41 8.21 -6.74
CA ASP A 561 7.32 6.79 -7.14
C ASP A 561 8.06 5.89 -6.16
N GLU A 562 9.26 6.29 -5.74
CA GLU A 562 10.04 5.54 -4.75
C GLU A 562 9.35 5.49 -3.39
N LEU A 563 8.85 6.63 -2.88
CA LEU A 563 8.10 6.66 -1.63
C LEU A 563 6.83 5.81 -1.72
N ALA A 564 6.15 5.79 -2.88
CA ALA A 564 4.99 4.94 -3.09
C ALA A 564 5.34 3.46 -3.06
N GLU A 565 6.48 3.06 -3.65
CA GLU A 565 6.99 1.69 -3.54
C GLU A 565 7.36 1.31 -2.10
N MET A 566 7.98 2.23 -1.36
CA MET A 566 8.35 2.01 0.05
C MET A 566 7.14 1.85 0.96
N VAL A 567 6.10 2.67 0.75
CA VAL A 567 4.82 2.55 1.44
C VAL A 567 4.12 1.23 1.08
N ALA A 568 4.17 0.86 -0.20
CA ALA A 568 3.55 -0.34 -0.73
C ALA A 568 4.14 -1.64 -0.18
N SER A 569 5.47 -1.71 -0.16
CA SER A 569 6.17 -3.00 -0.05
C SER A 569 7.12 -3.05 1.14
N HIS A 570 7.51 -1.91 1.72
CA HIS A 570 8.63 -1.84 2.65
C HIS A 570 8.26 -1.22 4.00
N MET A 571 7.01 -1.39 4.44
CA MET A 571 6.57 -1.01 5.80
C MET A 571 6.76 0.49 6.13
N ARG A 572 6.77 1.38 5.12
CA ARG A 572 6.80 2.84 5.34
C ARG A 572 5.40 3.38 5.64
N MET A 573 5.22 4.18 6.69
CA MET A 573 3.93 4.81 7.02
C MET A 573 3.63 5.98 6.10
N VAL A 574 2.34 6.16 5.77
CA VAL A 574 1.82 7.42 5.25
C VAL A 574 1.30 8.25 6.42
N TYR A 575 1.74 9.51 6.52
CA TYR A 575 1.28 10.45 7.54
C TYR A 575 0.19 11.37 7.04
N SER A 576 0.27 11.79 5.78
CA SER A 576 -0.77 12.63 5.16
C SER A 576 -0.65 12.61 3.64
N VAL A 577 -1.78 12.61 2.95
CA VAL A 577 -1.88 12.87 1.51
C VAL A 577 -2.74 14.13 1.31
N PRO A 578 -2.19 15.21 0.71
CA PRO A 578 -2.96 16.41 0.45
C PRO A 578 -4.03 16.15 -0.61
N GLN A 579 -5.07 16.99 -0.66
CA GLN A 579 -6.21 16.79 -1.57
C GLN A 579 -5.82 16.75 -3.06
N HIS A 580 -4.75 17.44 -3.46
CA HIS A 580 -4.25 17.41 -4.84
C HIS A 580 -3.46 16.13 -5.18
N ARG A 581 -3.00 15.38 -4.15
CA ARG A 581 -2.34 14.06 -4.23
C ARG A 581 -1.04 14.03 -5.04
N GLU A 582 -0.41 15.19 -5.27
CA GLU A 582 0.83 15.28 -6.05
C GLU A 582 2.07 14.87 -5.25
N TYR A 583 1.96 14.84 -3.92
CA TYR A 583 2.96 14.27 -3.03
C TYR A 583 2.28 13.59 -1.84
N MET A 584 3.06 12.90 -1.02
CA MET A 584 2.61 12.42 0.30
C MET A 584 3.70 12.64 1.33
N ARG A 585 3.31 12.92 2.56
CA ARG A 585 4.22 12.85 3.71
C ARG A 585 4.21 11.43 4.23
N SER A 586 5.37 10.81 4.29
CA SER A 586 5.56 9.42 4.68
C SER A 586 6.89 9.26 5.41
N GLY A 587 7.02 8.22 6.22
CA GLY A 587 8.20 7.98 7.06
C GLY A 587 8.19 6.61 7.73
N TYR A 588 9.35 6.24 8.27
CA TYR A 588 9.44 5.17 9.25
C TYR A 588 9.27 5.78 10.65
N SER A 589 8.09 5.60 11.24
CA SER A 589 7.87 5.93 12.64
C SER A 589 8.69 5.04 13.56
N SER A 590 8.83 5.44 14.83
CA SER A 590 9.55 4.67 15.86
C SER A 590 8.93 3.28 16.08
N ASP A 591 9.42 2.30 15.33
CA ASP A 591 9.00 0.90 15.35
C ASP A 591 10.25 0.05 15.68
N PRO A 592 10.48 -0.28 16.96
CA PRO A 592 11.73 -0.92 17.40
C PRO A 592 11.99 -2.27 16.73
N ILE A 593 10.92 -3.02 16.43
CA ILE A 593 11.02 -4.30 15.72
C ILE A 593 11.58 -4.11 14.30
N LEU A 594 11.09 -3.10 13.56
CA LEU A 594 11.65 -2.76 12.25
C LEU A 594 13.07 -2.22 12.37
N ALA A 595 13.36 -1.43 13.41
CA ALA A 595 14.69 -0.89 13.65
C ALA A 595 15.73 -1.98 13.93
N GLU A 596 15.37 -3.00 14.71
CA GLU A 596 16.22 -4.17 14.98
C GLU A 596 16.40 -5.02 13.71
N ALA A 597 15.31 -5.29 12.98
CA ALA A 597 15.38 -5.97 11.69
C ALA A 597 16.33 -5.28 10.71
N ALA A 598 16.27 -3.95 10.62
CA ALA A 598 17.17 -3.17 9.78
C ALA A 598 18.63 -3.26 10.24
N ALA A 599 18.88 -3.25 11.56
CA ALA A 599 20.23 -3.36 12.11
C ALA A 599 20.87 -4.71 11.78
N GLN A 600 20.12 -5.81 11.92
CA GLN A 600 20.59 -7.15 11.58
C GLN A 600 20.91 -7.26 10.08
N GLU A 601 20.05 -6.72 9.21
CA GLU A 601 20.28 -6.72 7.77
C GLU A 601 21.49 -5.88 7.35
N ILE A 602 21.72 -4.73 7.99
CA ILE A 602 22.94 -3.94 7.77
C ILE A 602 24.18 -4.71 8.21
N SER A 603 24.12 -5.43 9.34
CA SER A 603 25.22 -6.28 9.80
C SER A 603 25.56 -7.36 8.77
N VAL A 604 24.54 -8.02 8.22
CA VAL A 604 24.68 -9.03 7.19
C VAL A 604 25.28 -8.43 5.92
N LEU A 605 24.75 -7.29 5.46
CA LEU A 605 25.24 -6.59 4.28
C LEU A 605 26.72 -6.18 4.42
N ASN A 606 27.14 -5.70 5.60
CA ASN A 606 28.54 -5.36 5.89
C ASN A 606 29.49 -6.55 5.77
N THR A 607 29.03 -7.75 6.12
CA THR A 607 29.85 -8.98 6.09
C THR A 607 29.71 -9.79 4.80
N SER A 608 28.87 -9.34 3.87
CA SER A 608 28.49 -10.10 2.67
C SER A 608 29.55 -10.20 1.58
N GLY A 609 30.58 -9.35 1.61
CA GLY A 609 31.60 -9.26 0.55
C GLY A 609 31.11 -8.63 -0.75
N ILE A 610 29.92 -8.01 -0.76
CA ILE A 610 29.39 -7.25 -1.91
C ILE A 610 30.13 -5.90 -2.03
N ASP A 611 30.46 -5.52 -3.26
CA ASP A 611 31.06 -4.20 -3.55
C ASP A 611 30.04 -3.05 -3.43
N GLY A 612 30.55 -1.84 -3.18
CA GLY A 612 29.75 -0.60 -3.10
C GLY A 612 29.28 -0.25 -1.69
N ALA A 613 28.17 0.49 -1.58
CA ALA A 613 27.63 0.92 -0.29
C ALA A 613 27.03 -0.26 0.49
N THR A 614 27.67 -0.64 1.61
CA THR A 614 27.27 -1.76 2.47
C THR A 614 27.08 -1.36 3.93
N SER A 615 27.79 -0.32 4.38
CA SER A 615 27.64 0.25 5.72
C SER A 615 26.61 1.37 5.77
N LEU A 616 25.98 1.56 6.92
CA LEU A 616 25.00 2.63 7.13
C LEU A 616 25.52 4.01 6.66
N PRO A 617 26.73 4.48 7.05
CA PRO A 617 27.26 5.75 6.54
C PRO A 617 27.45 5.76 5.02
N SER A 618 27.94 4.67 4.43
CA SER A 618 28.14 4.59 2.96
C SER A 618 26.83 4.60 2.18
N ILE A 619 25.78 3.96 2.70
CA ILE A 619 24.45 3.95 2.09
C ILE A 619 23.82 5.34 2.16
N ILE A 620 23.98 6.06 3.29
CA ILE A 620 23.50 7.43 3.43
C ILE A 620 24.24 8.36 2.45
N ALA A 621 25.56 8.23 2.37
CA ALA A 621 26.37 9.01 1.43
C ALA A 621 25.95 8.79 -0.02
N ASP A 622 25.70 7.53 -0.41
CA ASP A 622 25.17 7.19 -1.73
C ASP A 622 23.77 7.80 -1.98
N ALA A 623 22.87 7.73 -0.98
CA ALA A 623 21.54 8.32 -1.09
C ALA A 623 21.56 9.85 -1.27
N MET A 624 22.50 10.53 -0.60
CA MET A 624 22.72 11.98 -0.72
C MET A 624 23.35 12.35 -2.07
N ALA A 625 24.34 11.58 -2.54
CA ALA A 625 25.01 11.82 -3.81
C ALA A 625 24.05 11.69 -5.01
N ASN A 626 23.05 10.82 -4.87
CA ASN A 626 22.03 10.57 -5.88
C ASN A 626 20.83 11.55 -5.82
N ASP A 627 20.93 12.65 -5.06
CA ASP A 627 19.96 13.77 -5.02
C ASP A 627 18.48 13.33 -4.78
N LEU A 628 18.29 12.19 -4.11
CA LEU A 628 16.97 11.70 -3.68
C LEU A 628 16.59 12.26 -2.31
N CYS A 629 17.58 12.48 -1.45
CA CYS A 629 17.41 13.04 -0.12
C CYS A 629 17.62 14.55 -0.14
N SER A 630 16.80 15.30 0.61
CA SER A 630 17.05 16.73 0.82
C SER A 630 18.37 16.88 1.58
N VAL A 631 19.32 17.64 1.03
CA VAL A 631 20.63 17.88 1.65
C VAL A 631 20.54 18.88 2.83
N GLY A 632 19.34 19.20 3.30
CA GLY A 632 19.05 20.35 4.17
C GLY A 632 18.92 21.65 3.38
N GLU A 633 18.57 22.75 4.06
CA GLU A 633 18.66 24.10 3.47
C GLU A 633 20.13 24.36 3.08
N ARG A 634 20.35 24.72 1.81
CA ARG A 634 21.62 25.27 1.33
C ARG A 634 21.73 26.75 1.67
#